data_AF-A0A6I2FXA5-F1
#
_entry.id   AF-A0A6I2FXA5-F1
#
_cell.length_a   1.000
_cell.length_b   1.000
_cell.length_c   1.000
_cell.angle_alpha   90.00
_cell.angle_beta   90.00
_cell.angle_gamma   90.00
#
_symmetry.space_group_name_H-M   'P 1'
#
loop_
_entity.id
_entity.type
_entity.pdbx_description
1 polymer ?
#
loop_
_entity_poly.entity_id
_entity_poly.type
_entity_poly.pdbx_seq_one_letter_code
_entity_poly.pdbx_strand_id
1 'polypeptide(L)'
;MEVLPDGVRAFGRLAFRMAEELRSGSTTLDGEVGELMDTWRGAAAGSYRNGWDEMQRGAVEVWNALFDLAAKLGVTADTYCETDTDFGAAVNSLELP
;
A
#
# COMPACT_ATOMS: atom_id res chain seq x y z
N MET A 1 4.05 3.35 -35.44
CA MET A 1 4.79 3.37 -34.17
C MET A 1 3.80 3.03 -33.08
N GLU A 2 3.84 1.80 -32.58
CA GLU A 2 2.87 1.24 -31.65
C GLU A 2 3.36 1.50 -30.22
N VAL A 3 3.02 2.68 -29.69
CA VAL A 3 3.44 3.17 -28.35
C VAL A 3 2.47 2.70 -27.25
N LEU A 4 1.34 2.10 -27.63
CA LEU A 4 0.30 1.66 -26.71
C LEU A 4 0.78 0.63 -25.66
N PRO A 5 1.58 -0.40 -26.00
CA PRO A 5 1.95 -1.45 -25.05
C PRO A 5 2.80 -0.94 -23.89
N ASP A 6 3.72 -0.02 -24.16
CA ASP A 6 4.66 0.50 -23.15
C ASP A 6 3.96 1.46 -22.17
N GLY A 7 3.06 2.30 -22.68
CA GLY A 7 2.24 3.19 -21.85
C GLY A 7 1.31 2.43 -20.90
N VAL A 8 0.68 1.35 -21.40
CA VAL A 8 -0.19 0.48 -20.61
C VAL A 8 0.59 -0.18 -19.46
N ARG A 9 1.78 -0.71 -19.73
CA ARG A 9 2.66 -1.29 -18.70
C ARG A 9 3.14 -0.26 -17.68
N ALA A 10 3.46 0.95 -18.11
CA ALA A 10 3.87 2.02 -17.20
C ALA A 10 2.75 2.42 -16.23
N PHE A 11 1.52 2.50 -16.73
CA PHE A 11 0.34 2.78 -15.91
C PHE A 11 0.04 1.64 -14.92
N GLY A 12 0.17 0.38 -15.36
CA GLY A 12 0.06 -0.78 -14.45
C GLY A 12 1.07 -0.73 -13.30
N ARG A 13 2.33 -0.36 -13.57
CA ARG A 13 3.36 -0.21 -12.53
C ARG A 13 3.06 0.94 -11.57
N LEU A 14 2.49 2.03 -12.07
CA LEU A 14 2.06 3.16 -11.24
C LEU A 14 0.94 2.74 -10.28
N ALA A 15 -0.10 2.07 -10.80
CA ALA A 15 -1.21 1.58 -9.99
C ALA A 15 -0.73 0.62 -8.89
N PHE A 16 0.20 -0.28 -9.23
CA PHE A 16 0.81 -1.20 -8.26
C PHE A 16 1.54 -0.45 -7.13
N ARG A 17 2.42 0.50 -7.47
CA ARG A 17 3.16 1.27 -6.45
C ARG A 17 2.22 2.06 -5.53
N MET A 18 1.20 2.71 -6.09
CA MET A 18 0.20 3.41 -5.29
C MET A 18 -0.55 2.46 -4.34
N ALA A 19 -0.89 1.25 -4.80
CA ALA A 19 -1.54 0.25 -3.95
C ALA A 19 -0.65 -0.17 -2.78
N GLU A 20 0.64 -0.41 -3.02
CA GLU A 20 1.62 -0.74 -1.98
C GLU A 20 1.84 0.40 -0.99
N GLU A 21 2.02 1.63 -1.48
CA GLU A 21 2.18 2.82 -0.64
C GLU A 21 0.96 3.03 0.27
N LEU A 22 -0.25 2.89 -0.28
CA LEU A 22 -1.50 2.98 0.48
C LEU A 22 -1.60 1.87 1.54
N ARG A 23 -1.33 0.61 1.17
CA ARG A 23 -1.37 -0.54 2.08
C ARG A 23 -0.38 -0.38 3.23
N SER A 24 0.85 0.02 2.91
CA SER A 24 1.91 0.25 3.89
C SER A 24 1.57 1.39 4.85
N GLY A 25 1.21 2.56 4.32
CA GLY A 25 0.83 3.72 5.13
C GLY A 25 -0.39 3.44 6.02
N SER A 26 -1.38 2.74 5.49
CA SER A 26 -2.57 2.32 6.24
C SER A 26 -2.24 1.36 7.38
N THR A 27 -1.30 0.43 7.19
CA THR A 27 -0.83 -0.48 8.24
C THR A 27 -0.12 0.28 9.36
N THR A 28 0.73 1.24 9.02
CA THR A 28 1.40 2.11 10.00
C THR A 28 0.38 2.90 10.83
N LEU A 29 -0.57 3.54 10.16
CA LEU A 29 -1.60 4.34 10.83
C LEU A 29 -2.51 3.49 11.73
N ASP A 30 -2.83 2.24 11.36
CA ASP A 30 -3.65 1.38 12.23
C ASP A 30 -2.94 1.07 13.56
N GLY A 31 -1.61 0.92 13.53
CA GLY A 31 -0.77 0.82 14.73
C GLY A 31 -0.84 2.09 15.60
N GLU A 32 -0.63 3.25 14.99
CA GLU A 32 -0.70 4.55 15.69
C GLU A 32 -2.09 4.81 16.30
N VAL A 33 -3.16 4.46 15.57
CA VAL A 33 -4.52 4.55 16.10
C VAL A 33 -4.73 3.57 17.25
N GLY A 34 -4.19 2.35 17.16
CA GLY A 34 -4.20 1.38 18.26
C GLY A 34 -3.62 1.96 19.54
N GLU A 35 -2.40 2.51 19.45
CA GLU A 35 -1.72 3.17 20.59
C GLU A 35 -2.50 4.36 21.13
N LEU A 36 -3.10 5.18 20.25
CA LEU A 36 -3.94 6.30 20.66
C LEU A 36 -5.17 5.80 21.46
N MET A 37 -5.81 4.72 21.02
CA MET A 37 -7.01 4.16 21.67
C MET A 37 -6.71 3.52 23.04
N ASP A 38 -5.45 3.23 23.36
CA ASP A 38 -5.08 2.72 24.69
C ASP A 38 -5.22 3.79 25.77
N THR A 39 -4.93 5.05 25.43
CA THR A 39 -4.92 6.18 26.37
C THR A 39 -6.15 7.07 26.25
N TRP A 40 -6.69 7.24 25.04
CA TRP A 40 -7.81 8.13 24.78
C TRP A 40 -9.15 7.41 24.94
N ARG A 41 -9.99 7.89 25.86
CA ARG A 41 -11.29 7.30 26.20
C ARG A 41 -12.43 8.30 26.10
N GLY A 42 -13.65 7.79 26.04
CA GLY A 42 -14.90 8.57 25.99
C GLY A 42 -15.56 8.59 24.62
N ALA A 43 -16.67 9.32 24.50
CA ALA A 43 -17.51 9.31 23.30
C ALA A 43 -16.76 9.77 22.03
N ALA A 44 -15.89 10.77 22.15
CA ALA A 44 -15.09 11.27 21.03
C ALA A 44 -14.09 10.21 20.50
N ALA A 45 -13.44 9.46 21.41
CA ALA A 45 -12.54 8.37 21.04
C ALA A 45 -13.32 7.25 20.30
N GLY A 46 -14.53 6.93 20.77
CA GLY A 46 -15.42 5.97 20.10
C GLY A 46 -15.81 6.42 18.69
N SER A 47 -16.24 7.68 18.53
CA SER A 47 -16.57 8.23 17.20
C SER A 47 -15.36 8.24 16.27
N TYR A 48 -14.17 8.57 16.79
CA TYR A 48 -12.93 8.53 16.02
C TYR A 48 -12.60 7.11 15.56
N ARG A 49 -12.65 6.10 16.44
CA ARG A 49 -12.38 4.70 16.05
C ARG A 49 -13.36 4.19 15.01
N ASN A 50 -14.64 4.54 15.12
CA ASN A 50 -15.64 4.17 14.12
C ASN A 50 -15.32 4.78 12.75
N GLY A 51 -14.97 6.07 12.72
CA GLY A 51 -14.57 6.75 11.48
C GLY A 51 -13.27 6.18 10.89
N TRP A 52 -12.32 5.81 11.75
CA TRP A 52 -11.10 5.12 11.34
C TRP A 52 -11.41 3.76 10.71
N ASP A 53 -12.25 2.95 11.33
CA ASP A 53 -12.64 1.64 10.77
C ASP A 53 -13.36 1.78 9.42
N GLU A 54 -14.19 2.82 9.24
CA GLU A 54 -14.83 3.13 7.95
C GLU A 54 -13.79 3.53 6.89
N MET A 55 -12.88 4.45 7.22
CA MET A 55 -11.79 4.85 6.34
C MET A 55 -10.91 3.66 5.95
N GLN A 56 -10.59 2.77 6.90
CA GLN A 56 -9.78 1.58 6.68
C GLN A 56 -10.46 0.62 5.68
N ARG A 57 -11.77 0.39 5.80
CA ARG A 57 -12.52 -0.42 4.83
C ARG A 57 -12.46 0.19 3.43
N GLY A 58 -12.69 1.49 3.31
CA GLY A 58 -12.60 2.19 2.03
C GLY A 58 -11.20 2.14 1.42
N ALA A 59 -10.16 2.28 2.25
CA ALA A 59 -8.79 2.16 1.80
C ALA A 59 -8.50 0.74 1.24
N VAL A 60 -8.98 -0.31 1.93
CA VAL A 60 -8.88 -1.71 1.45
C VAL A 60 -9.45 -1.87 0.06
N GLU A 61 -10.65 -1.32 -0.17
CA GLU A 61 -11.29 -1.37 -1.49
C GLU A 61 -10.44 -0.67 -2.56
N VAL A 62 -9.87 0.49 -2.25
CA VAL A 62 -9.05 1.28 -3.19
C VAL A 62 -7.77 0.54 -3.58
N TRP A 63 -6.95 0.09 -2.63
CA TRP A 63 -5.68 -0.55 -3.01
C TRP A 63 -5.91 -1.91 -3.68
N ASN A 64 -6.96 -2.65 -3.32
CA ASN A 64 -7.33 -3.87 -4.03
C ASN A 64 -7.72 -3.58 -5.48
N ALA A 65 -8.52 -2.53 -5.73
CA ALA A 65 -8.88 -2.13 -7.09
C ALA A 65 -7.65 -1.70 -7.92
N LEU A 66 -6.67 -1.06 -7.28
CA LEU A 66 -5.41 -0.69 -7.92
C LEU A 66 -4.53 -1.91 -8.24
N PHE A 67 -4.46 -2.90 -7.34
CA PHE A 67 -3.80 -4.18 -7.62
C PHE A 67 -4.48 -4.92 -8.78
N ASP A 68 -5.81 -4.98 -8.78
CA ASP A 68 -6.58 -5.60 -9.87
C ASP A 68 -6.34 -4.89 -11.21
N LEU A 69 -6.26 -3.56 -11.19
CA LEU A 69 -5.94 -2.76 -12.37
C LEU A 69 -4.52 -3.06 -12.87
N ALA A 70 -3.52 -3.08 -11.99
CA ALA A 70 -2.15 -3.42 -12.35
C ALA A 70 -2.06 -4.82 -12.99
N ALA A 71 -2.72 -5.82 -12.38
CA ALA A 71 -2.78 -7.18 -12.90
C ALA A 71 -3.41 -7.25 -14.30
N LYS A 72 -4.55 -6.57 -14.52
CA LYS A 72 -5.22 -6.51 -15.83
C LYS A 72 -4.37 -5.84 -16.91
N LEU A 73 -3.48 -4.93 -16.54
CA LEU A 73 -2.57 -4.24 -17.45
C LEU A 73 -1.26 -5.02 -17.68
N GLY A 74 -1.20 -6.28 -17.24
CA GLY A 74 -0.06 -7.17 -17.48
C GLY A 74 1.11 -6.96 -16.53
N VAL A 75 0.91 -6.23 -15.43
CA VAL A 75 1.84 -6.17 -14.30
C VAL A 75 1.41 -7.28 -13.34
N THR A 76 1.90 -8.49 -13.59
CA THR A 76 1.75 -9.65 -12.70
C THR A 76 2.87 -9.65 -11.66
N ALA A 77 2.75 -10.53 -10.66
CA ALA A 77 3.68 -10.68 -9.54
C ALA A 77 5.16 -10.95 -9.90
N ASP A 78 5.57 -10.98 -11.18
CA ASP A 78 7.01 -10.95 -11.52
C ASP A 78 7.68 -9.63 -11.07
N THR A 79 6.92 -8.53 -10.93
CA THR A 79 7.40 -7.28 -10.28
C THR A 79 7.62 -7.43 -8.75
N TYR A 80 7.10 -8.50 -8.15
CA TYR A 80 7.30 -8.85 -6.74
C TYR A 80 8.76 -9.22 -6.46
N CYS A 81 9.47 -9.83 -7.42
CA CYS A 81 10.89 -10.17 -7.25
C CYS A 81 11.78 -8.92 -7.33
N GLU A 82 11.54 -8.00 -8.26
CA GLU A 82 12.39 -6.79 -8.39
C GLU A 82 12.32 -5.90 -7.14
N THR A 83 11.13 -5.72 -6.56
CA THR A 83 10.96 -4.87 -5.36
C THR A 83 11.56 -5.51 -4.10
N ASP A 84 11.48 -6.83 -3.95
CA ASP A 84 12.10 -7.57 -2.83
C ASP A 84 13.65 -7.59 -2.97
N THR A 85 14.16 -7.68 -4.20
CA THR A 85 15.62 -7.63 -4.45
C THR A 85 16.19 -6.24 -4.14
N ASP A 86 15.48 -5.17 -4.48
CA ASP A 86 15.90 -3.79 -4.19
C ASP A 86 15.81 -3.47 -2.69
N PHE A 87 14.77 -3.93 -1.99
CA PHE A 87 14.65 -3.77 -0.54
C PHE A 87 15.68 -4.61 0.20
N GLY A 88 15.90 -5.86 -0.22
CA GLY A 88 16.96 -6.73 0.30
C GLY A 88 18.36 -6.15 0.09
N ALA A 89 18.63 -5.51 -1.05
CA ALA A 89 19.91 -4.85 -1.30
C ALA A 89 20.13 -3.61 -0.43
N ALA A 90 19.07 -2.81 -0.18
CA ALA A 90 19.14 -1.64 0.70
C ALA A 90 19.37 -2.02 2.17
N VAL A 91 18.72 -3.09 2.65
CA VAL A 91 18.90 -3.61 4.02
C VAL A 91 20.29 -4.25 4.19
N ASN A 92 20.76 -5.02 3.21
CA ASN A 92 22.08 -5.66 3.26
C ASN A 92 23.23 -4.64 3.18
N SER A 93 23.00 -3.47 2.59
CA SER A 93 23.97 -2.36 2.57
C SER A 93 24.10 -1.63 3.92
N LEU A 94 23.15 -1.80 4.84
CA LEU A 94 23.16 -1.20 6.17
C LEU A 94 23.77 -2.13 7.24
N GLU A 95 24.02 -3.41 6.90
CA GLU A 95 24.59 -4.45 7.77
C GLU A 95 26.06 -4.80 7.43
N LEU A 96 26.86 -3.85 6.93
CA LEU A 96 28.32 -4.03 6.84
C LEU A 96 29.00 -3.36 8.06
N PRO A 97 29.99 -4.05 8.69
CA PRO A 97 30.42 -3.87 10.09
C PRO A 97 31.03 -2.51 10.43
#